data_AF-H9ND74-F1
#
_entry.id   AF-H9ND74-F1
#
_cell.length_a   1.000
_cell.length_b   1.000
_cell.length_c   1.000
_cell.angle_alpha   90.00
_cell.angle_beta   90.00
_cell.angle_gamma   90.00
#
_symmetry.space_group_name_H-M   'P 1'
#
loop_
_entity.id
_entity.type
_entity.pdbx_description
1 polymer ?
#
loop_
_entity_poly.entity_id
_entity_poly.type
_entity_poly.pdbx_seq_one_letter_code
_entity_poly.pdbx_strand_id
1 'polypeptide(L)' 'VDLCNYVSVNGATAQPHIENDGTVYNIGNCFGKNFSIAYNIVKIPPLQA' A
#
# COMPACT_ATOMS: atom_id res chain seq x y z
N VAL A 1 0.58 11.24 8.43
CA VAL A 1 0.12 9.83 8.57
C VAL A 1 1.32 8.94 8.32
N ASP A 2 1.53 7.91 9.14
CA ASP A 2 2.56 6.91 8.92
C ASP A 2 1.91 5.60 8.45
N LEU A 3 2.26 5.14 7.24
CA LEU A 3 1.71 3.92 6.65
C LEU A 3 2.19 2.65 7.35
N CYS A 4 3.37 2.69 7.99
CA CYS A 4 3.97 1.55 8.68
C CYS A 4 3.13 1.09 9.88
N ASN A 5 2.27 1.96 10.42
CA ASN A 5 1.34 1.63 11.50
C ASN A 5 0.16 0.76 11.04
N TYR A 6 -0.07 0.60 9.73
CA TYR A 6 -1.27 -0.06 9.19
C TYR A 6 -0.94 -1.21 8.25
N VAL A 7 0.12 -1.08 7.45
CA VAL A 7 0.47 -2.05 6.40
C VAL A 7 1.98 -2.30 6.35
N SER A 8 2.39 -3.52 5.98
CA SER A 8 3.80 -3.92 5.90
C SER A 8 4.43 -3.45 4.59
N VAL A 9 4.85 -2.18 4.58
CA VAL A 9 5.69 -1.55 3.54
C VAL A 9 6.66 -0.58 4.20
N ASN A 10 7.85 -0.39 3.62
CA ASN A 10 8.82 0.60 4.10
C ASN A 10 8.50 2.01 3.57
N GLY A 11 7.76 2.08 2.47
CA GLY A 11 7.28 3.31 1.84
C GLY A 11 6.37 2.98 0.68
N ALA A 12 5.70 3.97 0.10
CA ALA A 12 4.86 3.81 -1.08
C ALA A 12 5.11 4.94 -2.08
N THR A 13 4.79 4.72 -3.36
CA THR A 13 5.00 5.75 -4.39
C THR A 13 4.08 6.96 -4.20
N ALA A 14 4.46 8.11 -4.76
CA ALA A 14 3.59 9.30 -4.80
C ALA A 14 2.51 9.25 -5.90
N GLN A 15 2.42 8.13 -6.65
CA GLN A 15 1.49 7.97 -7.78
C GLN A 15 0.54 6.78 -7.55
N PRO A 16 -0.41 6.89 -6.60
CA PRO A 16 -1.42 5.86 -6.41
C PRO A 16 -2.42 5.83 -7.58
N HIS A 17 -3.02 4.68 -7.82
CA HIS A 17 -4.19 4.54 -8.68
C HIS A 17 -5.46 4.68 -7.85
N ILE A 18 -6.43 5.47 -8.31
CA ILE A 18 -7.71 5.70 -7.63
C ILE A 18 -8.82 5.19 -8.55
N GLU A 19 -9.61 4.24 -8.07
CA GLU A 19 -10.78 3.72 -8.79
C GLU A 19 -11.97 4.65 -8.64
N ASN A 20 -12.99 4.48 -9.52
CA ASN A 20 -14.18 5.34 -9.53
C ASN A 20 -15.01 5.27 -8.24
N ASP A 21 -14.93 4.16 -7.50
CA ASP A 21 -15.60 3.98 -6.21
C ASP A 21 -14.84 4.62 -5.03
N GLY A 22 -13.67 5.22 -5.29
CA GLY A 22 -12.79 5.82 -4.29
C GLY A 22 -11.77 4.86 -3.68
N THR A 23 -11.70 3.59 -4.11
CA THR A 23 -10.65 2.66 -3.71
C THR A 23 -9.29 3.16 -4.20
N VAL A 24 -8.28 3.18 -3.32
CA VAL A 24 -6.92 3.60 -3.65
C VAL A 24 -5.98 2.41 -3.63
N TYR A 25 -5.23 2.21 -4.72
CA TYR A 25 -4.15 1.23 -4.82
C TYR A 25 -2.79 1.93 -4.93
N ASN A 26 -1.77 1.37 -4.28
CA ASN A 26 -0.39 1.85 -4.39
C ASN A 26 0.58 0.66 -4.26
N ILE A 27 1.86 0.88 -4.55
CA ILE A 27 2.93 -0.12 -4.40
C ILE A 27 4.06 0.42 -3.54
N GLY A 28 4.65 -0.48 -2.74
CA GLY A 28 5.73 -0.16 -1.82
C GLY A 28 6.68 -1.33 -1.64
N ASN A 29 7.97 -1.06 -1.37
CA ASN A 29 8.92 -2.12 -1.04
C ASN A 29 8.67 -2.65 0.38
N CYS A 30 8.99 -3.92 0.61
CA CYS A 30 8.86 -4.58 1.90
C CYS A 30 9.92 -5.68 2.07
N PHE A 31 10.05 -6.17 3.30
CA PHE A 31 10.78 -7.40 3.57
C PHE A 31 9.87 -8.59 3.29
N GLY A 32 10.22 -9.34 2.25
CA GLY A 32 9.52 -10.56 1.85
C GLY A 32 9.89 -11.76 2.72
N LYS A 33 9.18 -12.88 2.49
CA LYS A 33 9.52 -14.16 3.13
C LYS A 33 10.92 -14.63 2.72
N ASN A 34 11.52 -15.49 3.54
CA ASN A 34 12.84 -16.09 3.27
C ASN A 34 13.97 -15.06 3.07
N PHE A 35 14.00 -14.02 3.91
CA PHE A 35 15.03 -12.97 3.89
C PHE A 35 15.20 -12.29 2.51
N SER A 36 14.09 -12.07 1.80
CA SER A 36 14.08 -11.44 0.48
C SER A 36 13.56 -10.00 0.54
N ILE A 37 13.84 -9.24 -0.52
CA ILE A 37 13.17 -7.96 -0.78
C ILE A 37 12.02 -8.22 -1.75
N ALA A 38 10.86 -7.64 -1.45
CA ALA A 38 9.67 -7.77 -2.27
C ALA A 38 8.95 -6.41 -2.39
N TYR A 39 7.85 -6.40 -3.15
CA TYR A 39 6.96 -5.26 -3.27
C TYR A 39 5.53 -5.71 -2.94
N ASN A 40 4.89 -5.00 -2.01
CA ASN A 40 3.49 -5.21 -1.67
C ASN A 40 2.62 -4.19 -2.40
N ILE A 41 1.42 -4.64 -2.80
CA ILE A 41 0.34 -3.75 -3.24
C ILE A 41 -0.48 -3.37 -2.02
N VAL A 42 -0.61 -2.06 -1.78
CA VAL A 42 -1.46 -1.49 -0.74
C VAL A 42 -2.82 -1.19 -1.35
N LYS A 43 -3.90 -1.67 -0.72
CA LYS A 43 -5.28 -1.33 -1.06
C LYS A 43 -5.92 -0.61 0.13
N ILE A 44 -6.45 0.58 -0.11
CA ILE A 44 -7.20 1.37 0.87
C ILE A 44 -8.64 1.46 0.35
N PRO A 45 -9.63 0.89 1.04
CA PRO A 45 -11.02 0.96 0.63
C PRO A 45 -11.58 2.38 0.79
N PRO A 46 -12.66 2.74 0.08
CA PRO A 46 -13.38 3.99 0.33
C PRO A 46 -13.95 4.01 1.75
N LEU A 47 -14.17 5.20 2.30
CA LEU A 47 -14.89 5.35 3.56
C LEU A 47 -16.32 4.82 3.34
N GLN A 48 -16.78 3.90 4.20
CA GLN A 48 -18.18 3.48 4.17
C GLN A 48 -19.07 4.72 4.33
N ALA A 49 -20.04 4.89 3.42
CA ALA A 49 -21.08 5.91 3.53
C ALA A 49 -22.08 5.54 4.63
#